data_AF-A0A9E2F7S2-F1
#
_entry.id   AF-A0A9E2F7S2-F1
#
_cell.length_a   1.000
_cell.length_b   1.000
_cell.length_c   1.000
_cell.angle_alpha   90.00
_cell.angle_beta   90.00
_cell.angle_gamma   90.00
#
_symmetry.space_group_name_H-M   'P 1'
#
loop_
_entity.id
_entity.type
_entity.pdbx_description
1 polymer ?
#
loop_
_entity_poly.entity_id
_entity_poly.type
_entity_poly.pdbx_seq_one_letter_code
_entity_poly.pdbx_strand_id
1 'polypeptide(L)' 'MEMEVKNDTFYVLETGNEKRIYDTEGNAIQSLKRLASKNKDIDPESMRIVEVNTAGEKWEIKSVPWSKIAIELIRGG' A
#
# COMPACT_ATOMS: atom_id res chain seq x y z
N MET A 1 0.30 -16.48 -11.28
CA MET A 1 -0.44 -16.28 -10.01
C MET A 1 -1.36 -15.10 -10.24
N GLU A 2 -2.65 -15.31 -10.06
CA GLU A 2 -3.70 -14.30 -10.18
C GLU A 2 -4.07 -13.84 -8.76
N MET A 3 -4.34 -12.55 -8.58
CA MET A 3 -4.74 -11.99 -7.29
C MET A 3 -6.25 -11.79 -7.26
N GLU A 4 -6.91 -12.33 -6.23
CA GLU A 4 -8.33 -12.11 -6.01
C GLU A 4 -8.54 -10.77 -5.28
N VAL A 5 -9.35 -9.88 -5.86
CA VAL A 5 -9.72 -8.60 -5.26
C VAL A 5 -10.87 -8.85 -4.27
N LYS A 6 -10.68 -8.44 -3.01
CA LYS A 6 -11.71 -8.55 -1.97
C LYS A 6 -12.47 -7.25 -1.85
N ASN A 7 -13.79 -7.30 -1.85
CA ASN A 7 -14.67 -6.12 -1.70
C ASN A 7 -14.38 -5.02 -2.74
N ASP A 8 -14.06 -5.41 -3.98
CA ASP A 8 -13.75 -4.48 -5.07
C ASP A 8 -12.62 -3.50 -4.74
N THR A 9 -11.75 -3.82 -3.78
CA THR A 9 -10.69 -2.91 -3.33
C THR A 9 -9.36 -3.64 -3.28
N PHE A 10 -8.32 -2.99 -3.79
CA PHE A 10 -6.94 -3.44 -3.64
C PHE A 10 -6.02 -2.26 -3.32
N TYR A 11 -4.82 -2.58 -2.86
CA TYR A 11 -3.83 -1.60 -2.42
C TYR A 11 -2.56 -1.74 -3.23
N VAL A 12 -2.06 -0.62 -3.75
CA VAL A 12 -0.80 -0.54 -4.48
C VAL A 12 0.23 0.14 -3.60
N LEU A 13 1.27 -0.58 -3.23
CA LEU A 13 2.48 -0.01 -2.66
C LEU A 13 3.40 0.41 -3.80
N GLU A 14 3.71 1.70 -3.87
CA GLU A 14 4.71 2.25 -4.76
C GLU A 14 5.96 2.59 -3.94
N THR A 15 7.12 2.09 -4.36
CA THR A 15 8.43 2.40 -3.76
C THR A 15 9.40 2.76 -4.87
N GLY A 16 9.42 4.05 -5.25
CA GLY A 16 10.21 4.55 -6.38
C GLY A 16 9.88 3.81 -7.69
N ASN A 17 10.73 2.86 -8.08
CA ASN A 17 10.62 2.12 -9.34
C ASN A 17 9.80 0.84 -9.26
N GLU A 18 9.42 0.39 -8.06
CA GLU A 18 8.64 -0.84 -7.88
C GLU A 18 7.20 -0.53 -7.50
N LYS A 19 6.27 -1.32 -8.05
CA LYS A 19 4.87 -1.34 -7.65
C LYS A 19 4.47 -2.75 -7.26
N ARG A 20 3.77 -2.88 -6.13
CA ARG A 20 3.29 -4.17 -5.61
C ARG A 20 1.83 -4.06 -5.20
N ILE A 21 1.05 -5.07 -5.52
CA ILE A 21 -0.40 -5.10 -5.29
C ILE A 21 -0.70 -6.02 -4.09
N TYR A 22 -1.62 -5.59 -3.24
CA TYR A 22 -2.09 -6.30 -2.06
C TYR A 22 -3.62 -6.28 -1.98
N ASP A 23 -4.19 -7.33 -1.41
CA ASP A 23 -5.63 -7.48 -1.18
C ASP A 23 -6.14 -6.70 0.04
N THR A 24 -5.24 -6.31 0.95
CA THR A 24 -5.57 -5.56 2.17
C THR A 24 -4.58 -4.45 2.46
N GLU A 25 -5.05 -3.39 3.11
CA GLU A 25 -4.23 -2.26 3.55
C GLU A 25 -3.09 -2.72 4.47
N GLY A 26 -3.42 -3.58 5.43
CA GLY A 26 -2.46 -4.12 6.41
C GLY A 26 -1.30 -4.86 5.74
N ASN A 27 -1.58 -5.68 4.72
CA ASN A 27 -0.54 -6.38 3.96
C ASN A 27 0.39 -5.39 3.22
N ALA A 28 -0.18 -4.32 2.66
CA ALA A 28 0.61 -3.27 2.01
C ALA A 28 1.50 -2.54 3.03
N ILE A 29 0.96 -2.16 4.20
CA ILE A 29 1.71 -1.48 5.28
C ILE A 29 2.83 -2.37 5.84
N GLN A 30 2.55 -3.66 6.09
CA GLN A 30 3.58 -4.59 6.55
C GLN A 30 4.69 -4.77 5.50
N SER A 31 4.34 -4.77 4.22
CA SER A 31 5.34 -4.85 3.16
C SER A 31 6.17 -3.57 3.03
N LEU A 32 5.55 -2.40 3.21
CA LEU A 32 6.25 -1.11 3.32
C LEU A 32 7.28 -1.16 4.45
N LYS A 33 6.88 -1.58 5.66
CA LYS A 33 7.78 -1.75 6.82
C LYS A 33 8.98 -2.64 6.49
N ARG A 34 8.72 -3.80 5.87
CA ARG A 34 9.76 -4.76 5.47
C ARG A 34 10.72 -4.19 4.42
N LEU A 35 10.22 -3.44 3.44
CA LEU A 35 11.04 -2.83 2.39
C LEU A 35 11.91 -1.71 2.96
N ALA A 36 11.33 -0.82 3.76
CA ALA A 36 12.05 0.25 4.45
C ALA A 36 13.16 -0.31 5.37
N SER A 37 12.92 -1.42 6.07
CA SER A 37 13.94 -2.06 6.90
C SER A 37 15.07 -2.73 6.11
N LYS A 38 14.83 -3.14 4.86
CA LYS A 38 15.81 -3.86 4.03
C LYS A 38 16.63 -2.95 3.14
N ASN A 39 16.09 -1.80 2.74
CA ASN A 39 16.70 -0.94 1.75
C ASN A 39 16.75 0.50 2.26
N LYS A 40 17.93 0.89 2.79
CA LYS A 40 18.15 2.21 3.40
C LYS A 40 18.22 3.34 2.38
N ASP A 41 18.35 3.01 1.10
CA ASP A 41 18.49 3.97 0.00
C ASP A 41 17.13 4.34 -0.64
N ILE A 42 16.02 3.79 -0.14
CA ILE A 42 14.69 4.19 -0.61
C ILE A 42 14.34 5.55 0.00
N ASP A 43 14.14 6.54 -0.87
CA ASP A 43 13.61 7.85 -0.50
C ASP A 43 12.20 7.70 0.11
N PRO A 44 12.00 8.10 1.38
CA PRO A 44 10.68 8.07 2.03
C PRO A 44 9.58 8.81 1.25
N GLU A 45 9.93 9.90 0.57
CA GLU A 45 8.97 10.69 -0.21
C GLU A 45 8.52 9.96 -1.49
N SER A 46 9.31 8.96 -1.92
CA SER A 46 8.97 8.10 -3.06
C SER A 46 8.07 6.91 -2.67
N MET A 47 7.74 6.77 -1.38
CA MET A 47 6.91 5.68 -0.87
C MET A 47 5.47 6.14 -0.66
N ARG A 48 4.51 5.41 -1.23
CA ARG A 48 3.09 5.64 -0.94
C ARG A 48 2.28 4.37 -1.11
N ILE A 49 1.17 4.30 -0.38
CA ILE A 49 0.16 3.26 -0.56
C ILE A 49 -1.07 3.93 -1.16
N VAL A 50 -1.58 3.35 -2.23
CA VAL A 50 -2.76 3.82 -2.95
C VAL A 50 -3.86 2.77 -2.81
N GLU A 51 -5.01 3.17 -2.31
CA GLU A 51 -6.24 2.39 -2.34
C GLU A 51 -6.88 2.57 -3.72
N VAL A 52 -7.19 1.45 -4.37
CA VAL A 52 -7.92 1.41 -5.64
C VAL A 52 -9.23 0.68 -5.40
N ASN A 53 -10.33 1.39 -5.58
CA ASN A 53 -11.68 0.85 -5.49
C ASN A 53 -12.23 0.71 -6.93
N THR A 54 -12.63 -0.50 -7.28
CA THR A 54 -13.16 -0.89 -8.59
C THR A 54 -14.68 -1.02 -8.59
N ALA A 55 -15.36 -0.69 -7.49
CA ALA A 55 -16.81 -0.71 -7.41
C ALA A 55 -17.40 0.41 -8.27
N GLY A 56 -18.39 0.08 -9.09
CA GLY A 56 -19.08 1.04 -9.96
C GLY A 56 -18.48 1.16 -11.36
N GLU A 57 -18.87 2.21 -12.07
CA GLU A 57 -18.51 2.40 -13.50
C GLU A 57 -17.10 2.96 -13.70
N LYS A 58 -16.52 3.59 -12.67
CA LYS A 58 -15.19 4.23 -12.72
C LYS A 58 -14.40 3.82 -11.51
N TRP A 59 -13.11 3.57 -11.72
CA TRP A 59 -12.21 3.24 -10.63
C TRP A 59 -11.87 4.50 -9.84
N GLU A 60 -11.94 4.40 -8.52
CA GLU A 60 -11.49 5.44 -7.61
C GLU A 60 -10.09 5.12 -7.10
N ILE A 61 -9.23 6.13 -7.10
CA ILE A 61 -7.83 6.00 -6.67
C ILE A 61 -7.59 7.05 -5.58
N LYS A 62 -7.24 6.58 -4.38
CA LYS A 62 -7.01 7.44 -3.20
C LYS A 62 -5.69 7.08 -2.54
N SER A 63 -4.90 8.10 -2.15
CA SER A 63 -3.71 7.84 -1.34
C SER A 63 -4.12 7.50 0.09
N VAL A 64 -3.55 6.45 0.66
CA VAL A 64 -3.67 6.16 2.09
C VAL A 64 -2.89 7.25 2.84
N PRO A 65 -3.50 7.95 3.82
CA PRO A 65 -2.82 9.01 4.55
C PRO A 65 -1.64 8.48 5.38
N TRP A 66 -0.52 9.21 5.38
CA TRP A 66 0.65 8.88 6.19
C TRP A 66 0.35 8.79 7.70
N SER A 67 -0.59 9.60 8.20
CA SER A 67 -1.05 9.52 9.59
C SER A 67 -1.63 8.14 9.91
N LYS A 68 -2.40 7.54 8.99
CA LYS A 68 -2.97 6.20 9.14
C LYS A 68 -1.88 5.13 9.10
N ILE A 69 -0.98 5.22 8.12
CA ILE A 69 0.17 4.31 7.98
C ILE A 69 1.02 4.33 9.26
N ALA A 70 1.35 5.53 9.78
CA ALA A 70 2.15 5.69 10.98
C ALA A 70 1.49 5.05 12.21
N ILE A 71 0.18 5.25 12.38
CA ILE A 71 -0.59 4.64 13.49
C ILE A 71 -0.51 3.11 13.42
N GLU A 72 -0.72 2.51 12.26
CA GLU A 72 -0.64 1.05 12.09
C GLU A 72 0.78 0.51 12.35
N LEU A 73 1.81 1.23 11.89
CA LEU A 73 3.20 0.87 12.16
C LEU A 73 3.55 0.91 13.66
N ILE A 74 3.06 1.92 14.38
CA ILE A 74 3.25 2.07 15.84
C ILE A 74 2.54 0.97 16.62
N ARG A 75 1.34 0.57 16.17
CA ARG A 75 0.53 -0.48 16.82
C ARG A 75 1.11 -1.89 16.69
N GLY A 76 2.15 -2.06 15.88
CA GLY A 76 2.89 -3.32 15.74
C GLY A 76 2.73 -3.95 14.36
N GLY A 77 1.58 -3.76 13.71
CA GLY A 77 1.23 -4.34 12.41
C GLY A 77 1.04 -5.85 12.46
#